data_AF-A0A496W830-F1
#
_entry.id   AF-A0A496W830-F1
#
_cell.length_a   1.000
_cell.length_b   1.000
_cell.length_c   1.000
_cell.angle_alpha   90.00
_cell.angle_beta   90.00
_cell.angle_gamma   90.00
#
_symmetry.space_group_name_H-M   'P 1'
#
loop_
_entity.id
_entity.type
_entity.pdbx_description
1 polymer ?
#
loop_
_entity_poly.entity_id
_entity_poly.type
_entity_poly.pdbx_seq_one_letter_code
_entity_poly.pdbx_strand_id
1 'polypeptide(L)'
;MTERIVYMKQASGSAIKSQAYKELSHIDNGILATVSDETLLATEKAELPQLLYFGKDSYENAIRELSPTEVEAAFRKRLQYSSDGILNHAWNWLYERERRNVAWASVALDKASEKETAQLETEFADGLHMLARLTGENRYESVKLTDMLVFVLEGESELIRRLSWLASKPLPQHLELTCDIQESLKQTIETRRRYLREIGEILKQLGRPEFANYIPPPTGVELVLFVTPRDNTIIRRFQVRRENYVEWQEGVVAVWKSNEVAELKKRGKQITVLNLDNGDFLKNLFQLTKAQQYREFRQRHSGGKPQPASRIWEHLNSLHLRQVLLKINTLVLARDATDTSVVSLLEKQMAEEMAALRSRLASHPSWLEASVTTATFAGLQDAEKQWTLDAALFAKLAQRMGNSFMHQKLTALLESKQAQLDKLSGR
;
A
#
# COMPACT_ATOMS: atom_id res chain seq x y z
N MET A 1 -21.64 5.86 -11.68
CA MET A 1 -21.37 7.22 -11.18
C MET A 1 -20.79 7.06 -9.79
N THR A 2 -19.66 7.70 -9.50
CA THR A 2 -18.94 7.47 -8.24
C THR A 2 -19.51 8.33 -7.14
N GLU A 3 -19.92 7.66 -6.08
CA GLU A 3 -20.51 8.24 -4.90
C GLU A 3 -19.42 8.53 -3.86
N ARG A 4 -19.34 9.79 -3.43
CA ARG A 4 -18.40 10.29 -2.43
C ARG A 4 -19.10 10.49 -1.10
N ILE A 5 -18.42 10.19 0.01
CA ILE A 5 -18.97 10.43 1.34
C ILE A 5 -18.37 11.71 1.89
N VAL A 6 -19.24 12.67 2.16
CA VAL A 6 -18.86 14.02 2.61
C VAL A 6 -19.55 14.40 3.91
N TYR A 7 -18.92 15.30 4.65
CA TYR A 7 -19.52 15.98 5.78
C TYR A 7 -19.68 17.47 5.49
N MET A 8 -20.88 17.97 5.77
CA MET A 8 -21.28 19.35 5.55
C MET A 8 -21.71 19.97 6.88
N LYS A 9 -21.05 21.03 7.33
CA LYS A 9 -21.54 21.82 8.48
C LYS A 9 -22.86 22.51 8.09
N GLN A 10 -23.80 22.66 9.02
CA GLN A 10 -25.12 23.26 8.76
C GLN A 10 -25.07 24.62 8.04
N ALA A 11 -24.08 25.47 8.34
CA ALA A 11 -23.87 26.75 7.67
C ALA A 11 -23.53 26.62 6.17
N SER A 12 -22.87 25.53 5.77
CA SER A 12 -22.53 25.18 4.38
C SER A 12 -23.59 24.32 3.71
N GLY A 13 -24.56 23.80 4.48
CA GLY A 13 -25.62 22.94 3.97
C GLY A 13 -26.57 23.66 3.02
N SER A 14 -26.67 24.98 3.06
CA SER A 14 -27.47 25.78 2.11
C SER A 14 -26.97 25.72 0.68
N ALA A 15 -25.65 25.60 0.45
CA ALA A 15 -25.09 25.57 -0.91
C ALA A 15 -25.29 24.23 -1.64
N ILE A 16 -25.50 23.13 -0.91
CA ILE A 16 -25.78 21.79 -1.49
C ILE A 16 -27.27 21.42 -1.42
N LYS A 17 -28.07 22.11 -0.60
CA LYS A 17 -29.54 21.91 -0.56
C LYS A 17 -30.23 22.11 -1.92
N SER A 18 -29.62 22.83 -2.86
CA SER A 18 -30.12 22.97 -4.23
C SER A 18 -29.74 21.80 -5.15
N GLN A 19 -28.97 20.82 -4.67
CA GLN A 19 -28.43 19.71 -5.45
C GLN A 19 -28.83 18.36 -4.87
N ALA A 20 -28.80 17.31 -5.70
CA ALA A 20 -29.16 15.96 -5.29
C ALA A 20 -28.06 15.36 -4.38
N TYR A 21 -28.41 15.04 -3.13
CA TYR A 21 -27.57 14.25 -2.23
C TYR A 21 -28.41 13.23 -1.48
N LYS A 22 -27.78 12.15 -1.02
CA LYS A 22 -28.42 11.16 -0.15
C LYS A 22 -27.87 11.29 1.26
N GLU A 23 -28.73 11.67 2.20
CA GLU A 23 -28.37 11.75 3.61
C GLU A 23 -28.08 10.35 4.18
N LEU A 24 -27.01 10.25 4.96
CA LEU A 24 -26.61 9.04 5.67
C LEU A 24 -26.87 9.15 7.17
N SER A 25 -26.52 10.30 7.77
CA SER A 25 -26.72 10.56 9.21
C SER A 25 -26.51 12.05 9.54
N HIS A 26 -26.88 12.45 10.76
CA HIS A 26 -26.54 13.75 11.35
C HIS A 26 -25.47 13.55 12.41
N ILE A 27 -24.40 14.34 12.35
CA ILE A 27 -23.30 14.29 13.33
C ILE A 27 -23.01 15.70 13.80
N ASP A 28 -23.23 15.93 15.10
CA ASP A 28 -23.13 17.23 15.74
C ASP A 28 -24.01 18.26 15.00
N ASN A 29 -23.43 19.35 14.49
CA ASN A 29 -24.15 20.39 13.74
C ASN A 29 -24.02 20.24 12.22
N GLY A 30 -23.87 19.01 11.71
CA GLY A 30 -23.64 18.78 10.28
C GLY A 30 -24.26 17.50 9.76
N ILE A 31 -24.32 17.42 8.43
CA ILE A 31 -24.93 16.33 7.67
C ILE A 31 -23.82 15.49 7.07
N LEU A 32 -23.91 14.18 7.29
CA LEU A 32 -23.14 13.19 6.55
C LEU A 32 -23.97 12.73 5.35
N ALA A 33 -23.41 12.83 4.15
CA ALA A 33 -24.13 12.51 2.93
C ALA A 33 -23.26 11.80 1.90
N THR A 34 -23.94 11.11 1.00
CA THR A 34 -23.41 10.67 -0.28
C THR A 34 -23.72 11.72 -1.35
N VAL A 35 -22.69 12.13 -2.11
CA VAL A 35 -22.78 13.10 -3.21
C VAL A 35 -22.08 12.58 -4.46
N SER A 36 -22.49 13.06 -5.63
CA SER A 36 -21.74 12.81 -6.88
C SER A 36 -20.55 13.75 -7.01
N ASP A 37 -19.64 13.44 -7.93
CA ASP A 37 -18.49 14.29 -8.25
C ASP A 37 -18.92 15.66 -8.79
N GLU A 38 -19.98 15.70 -9.60
CA GLU A 38 -20.57 16.93 -10.13
C GLU A 38 -21.09 17.81 -8.98
N THR A 39 -21.80 17.21 -8.02
CA THR A 39 -22.33 17.91 -6.86
C THR A 39 -21.21 18.49 -5.99
N LEU A 40 -20.16 17.71 -5.75
CA LEU A 40 -19.00 18.15 -4.98
C LEU A 40 -18.27 19.33 -5.66
N LEU A 41 -18.15 19.30 -6.98
CA LEU A 41 -17.48 20.36 -7.75
C LEU A 41 -18.32 21.62 -7.90
N ALA A 42 -19.65 21.53 -7.81
CA ALA A 42 -20.55 22.65 -7.96
C ALA A 42 -20.73 23.49 -6.68
N THR A 43 -20.32 22.99 -5.51
CA THR A 43 -20.32 23.76 -4.24
C THR A 43 -19.31 24.90 -4.30
N GLU A 44 -19.57 26.11 -3.77
CA GLU A 44 -18.62 27.24 -3.82
C GLU A 44 -17.34 27.03 -2.99
N LYS A 45 -16.24 27.74 -3.32
CA LYS A 45 -14.89 27.50 -2.76
C LYS A 45 -14.82 27.72 -1.23
N ALA A 46 -15.64 28.61 -0.68
CA ALA A 46 -15.68 28.90 0.76
C ALA A 46 -16.43 27.82 1.57
N GLU A 47 -17.13 26.89 0.92
CA GLU A 47 -18.04 25.93 1.55
C GLU A 47 -17.81 24.49 1.09
N LEU A 48 -16.59 24.16 0.63
CA LEU A 48 -16.27 22.81 0.18
C LEU A 48 -16.57 21.79 1.31
N PRO A 49 -17.42 20.78 1.05
CA PRO A 49 -17.66 19.70 2.00
C PRO A 49 -16.37 18.99 2.35
N GLN A 50 -16.28 18.51 3.59
CA GLN A 50 -15.14 17.69 4.00
C GLN A 50 -15.32 16.29 3.41
N LEU A 51 -14.46 15.92 2.47
CA LEU A 51 -14.46 14.58 1.88
C LEU A 51 -13.86 13.57 2.84
N LEU A 52 -14.66 12.59 3.24
CA LEU A 52 -14.28 11.59 4.24
C LEU A 52 -13.89 10.26 3.59
N TYR A 53 -14.61 9.87 2.54
CA TYR A 53 -14.34 8.68 1.75
C TYR A 53 -14.52 8.97 0.26
N PHE A 54 -13.58 8.45 -0.53
CA PHE A 54 -13.57 8.60 -1.98
C PHE A 54 -14.42 7.55 -2.70
N GLY A 55 -14.98 6.57 -1.99
CA GLY A 55 -15.88 5.60 -2.60
C GLY A 55 -16.77 4.97 -1.54
N LYS A 56 -17.97 4.58 -1.98
CA LYS A 56 -18.97 3.92 -1.14
C LYS A 56 -18.43 2.63 -0.52
N ASP A 57 -17.75 1.78 -1.29
CA ASP A 57 -17.20 0.51 -0.78
C ASP A 57 -16.17 0.75 0.33
N SER A 58 -15.37 1.80 0.21
CA SER A 58 -14.41 2.19 1.25
C SER A 58 -15.11 2.63 2.53
N TYR A 59 -16.21 3.38 2.40
CA TYR A 59 -17.06 3.75 3.52
C TYR A 59 -17.70 2.52 4.17
N GLU A 60 -18.39 1.69 3.39
CA GLU A 60 -19.08 0.49 3.88
C GLU A 60 -18.11 -0.46 4.59
N ASN A 61 -16.93 -0.68 4.02
CA ASN A 61 -15.89 -1.47 4.68
C ASN A 61 -15.35 -0.80 5.95
N ALA A 62 -15.23 0.54 5.99
CA ALA A 62 -14.77 1.26 7.18
C ALA A 62 -15.77 1.18 8.35
N ILE A 63 -17.06 1.09 8.06
CA ILE A 63 -18.13 1.04 9.08
C ILE A 63 -18.74 -0.34 9.32
N ARG A 64 -18.40 -1.34 8.50
CA ARG A 64 -18.92 -2.72 8.64
C ARG A 64 -18.68 -3.26 10.05
N GLU A 65 -19.70 -3.94 10.59
CA GLU A 65 -19.68 -4.55 11.94
C GLU A 65 -19.53 -3.54 13.09
N LEU A 66 -19.65 -2.23 12.84
CA LEU A 66 -19.71 -1.21 13.89
C LEU A 66 -21.17 -0.93 14.28
N SER A 67 -21.41 -0.68 15.56
CA SER A 67 -22.68 -0.14 16.05
C SER A 67 -22.86 1.33 15.61
N PRO A 68 -24.09 1.88 15.59
CA PRO A 68 -24.32 3.27 15.20
C PRO A 68 -23.46 4.30 15.95
N THR A 69 -23.25 4.10 17.26
CA THR A 69 -22.42 4.97 18.09
C THR A 69 -20.92 4.86 17.74
N GLU A 70 -20.45 3.67 17.38
CA GLU A 70 -19.08 3.47 16.90
C GLU A 70 -18.86 4.05 15.50
N VAL A 71 -19.88 4.03 14.65
CA VAL A 71 -19.88 4.70 13.35
C VAL A 71 -19.72 6.21 13.52
N GLU A 72 -20.51 6.85 14.39
CA GLU A 72 -20.35 8.27 14.71
C GLU A 72 -18.95 8.59 15.26
N ALA A 73 -18.43 7.76 16.16
CA ALA A 73 -17.08 7.93 16.70
C ALA A 73 -16.00 7.82 15.59
N ALA A 74 -16.17 6.90 14.64
CA ALA A 74 -15.28 6.76 13.50
C ALA A 74 -15.29 8.00 12.61
N PHE A 75 -16.47 8.58 12.41
CA PHE A 75 -16.60 9.83 11.67
C PHE A 75 -15.99 11.02 12.38
N ARG A 76 -16.25 11.21 13.68
CA ARG A 76 -15.59 12.27 14.46
C ARG A 76 -14.07 12.15 14.42
N LYS A 77 -13.55 10.92 14.53
CA LYS A 77 -12.11 10.66 14.40
C LYS A 77 -11.60 11.03 13.01
N ARG A 78 -12.31 10.66 11.94
CA ARG A 78 -11.95 11.01 10.55
C ARG A 78 -11.95 12.52 10.32
N LEU A 79 -12.96 13.23 10.82
CA LEU A 79 -13.07 14.70 10.71
C LEU A 79 -11.87 15.44 11.31
N GLN A 80 -11.29 14.90 12.40
CA GLN A 80 -10.08 15.44 13.01
C GLN A 80 -8.85 15.35 12.10
N TYR A 81 -8.78 14.36 11.21
CA TYR A 81 -7.63 14.14 10.32
C TYR A 81 -7.85 14.62 8.88
N SER A 82 -9.10 14.69 8.42
CA SER A 82 -9.43 14.98 7.03
C SER A 82 -9.33 16.46 6.64
N SER A 83 -9.48 17.41 7.57
CA SER A 83 -9.63 18.84 7.23
C SER A 83 -8.38 19.45 6.59
N ASP A 84 -7.17 19.07 7.01
CA ASP A 84 -5.91 19.60 6.46
C ASP A 84 -5.23 18.65 5.45
N GLY A 85 -5.69 17.39 5.37
CA GLY A 85 -4.98 16.31 4.67
C GLY A 85 -5.67 15.73 3.42
N ILE A 86 -6.81 16.29 2.99
CA ILE A 86 -7.64 15.70 1.92
C ILE A 86 -6.88 15.35 0.63
N LEU A 87 -5.95 16.20 0.18
CA LEU A 87 -5.16 15.94 -1.03
C LEU A 87 -4.12 14.82 -0.83
N ASN A 88 -3.58 14.67 0.38
CA ASN A 88 -2.71 13.54 0.72
C ASN A 88 -3.51 12.22 0.79
N HIS A 89 -4.73 12.28 1.32
CA HIS A 89 -5.63 11.13 1.31
C HIS A 89 -6.07 10.76 -0.12
N ALA A 90 -6.29 11.75 -0.98
CA ALA A 90 -6.60 11.56 -2.39
C ALA A 90 -5.43 10.92 -3.14
N TRP A 91 -4.20 11.37 -2.85
CA TRP A 91 -2.97 10.77 -3.38
C TRP A 91 -2.83 9.29 -2.98
N ASN A 92 -3.02 8.99 -1.70
CA ASN A 92 -2.99 7.60 -1.20
C ASN A 92 -4.12 6.76 -1.80
N TRP A 93 -5.29 7.34 -2.06
CA TRP A 93 -6.39 6.66 -2.73
C TRP A 93 -6.02 6.23 -4.15
N LEU A 94 -5.39 7.12 -4.93
CA LEU A 94 -4.91 6.78 -6.28
C LEU A 94 -3.85 5.66 -6.23
N TYR A 95 -2.95 5.69 -5.25
CA TYR A 95 -1.98 4.62 -5.03
C TYR A 95 -2.65 3.26 -4.75
N GLU A 96 -3.59 3.21 -3.81
CA GLU A 96 -4.31 1.97 -3.49
C GLU A 96 -5.14 1.46 -4.66
N ARG A 97 -5.72 2.37 -5.45
CA ARG A 97 -6.47 2.03 -6.64
C ARG A 97 -5.57 1.46 -7.73
N GLU A 98 -4.42 2.08 -7.99
CA GLU A 98 -3.46 1.59 -8.97
C GLU A 98 -2.90 0.23 -8.56
N ARG A 99 -2.62 0.03 -7.26
CA ARG A 99 -2.21 -1.26 -6.71
C ARG A 99 -3.25 -2.36 -7.00
N ARG A 100 -4.54 -2.03 -6.90
CA ARG A 100 -5.63 -2.94 -7.29
C ARG A 100 -5.63 -3.23 -8.79
N ASN A 101 -5.45 -2.21 -9.63
CA ASN A 101 -5.40 -2.39 -11.09
C ASN A 101 -4.23 -3.30 -11.52
N VAL A 102 -3.05 -3.17 -10.89
CA VAL A 102 -1.90 -4.07 -11.13
C VAL A 102 -2.23 -5.52 -10.78
N ALA A 103 -2.88 -5.77 -9.63
CA ALA A 103 -3.34 -7.11 -9.29
C ALA A 103 -4.43 -7.61 -10.25
N TRP A 104 -5.34 -6.74 -10.66
CA TRP A 104 -6.42 -7.05 -11.60
C TRP A 104 -5.85 -7.47 -12.96
N ALA A 105 -4.89 -6.71 -13.49
CA ALA A 105 -4.20 -7.05 -14.73
C ALA A 105 -3.52 -8.42 -14.64
N SER A 106 -2.90 -8.72 -13.50
CA SER A 106 -2.26 -10.03 -13.26
C SER A 106 -3.25 -11.19 -13.33
N VAL A 107 -4.43 -11.05 -12.71
CA VAL A 107 -5.46 -12.11 -12.70
C VAL A 107 -6.18 -12.21 -14.05
N ALA A 108 -6.40 -11.09 -14.73
CA ALA A 108 -7.07 -11.07 -16.03
C ALA A 108 -6.27 -11.79 -17.12
N LEU A 109 -4.93 -11.85 -17.00
CA LEU A 109 -4.05 -12.54 -17.95
C LEU A 109 -4.41 -14.02 -18.14
N ASP A 110 -4.81 -14.72 -17.07
CA ASP A 110 -5.14 -16.15 -17.14
C ASP A 110 -6.36 -16.46 -18.02
N LYS A 111 -7.16 -15.44 -18.36
CA LYS A 111 -8.39 -15.54 -19.15
C LYS A 111 -8.34 -14.73 -20.44
N ALA A 112 -7.19 -14.14 -20.75
CA ALA A 112 -7.02 -13.24 -21.87
C ALA A 112 -6.82 -14.00 -23.19
N SER A 113 -7.33 -13.44 -24.28
CA SER A 113 -6.90 -13.81 -25.63
C SER A 113 -5.47 -13.34 -25.89
N GLU A 114 -4.80 -13.88 -26.92
CA GLU A 114 -3.42 -13.49 -27.26
C GLU A 114 -3.24 -11.96 -27.45
N LYS A 115 -4.23 -11.30 -28.07
CA LYS A 115 -4.22 -9.85 -28.26
C LYS A 115 -4.32 -9.10 -26.93
N GLU A 116 -5.18 -9.57 -26.03
CA GLU A 116 -5.38 -8.97 -24.71
C GLU A 116 -4.16 -9.22 -23.80
N THR A 117 -3.45 -10.34 -23.97
CA THR A 117 -2.24 -10.66 -23.20
C THR A 117 -1.21 -9.54 -23.31
N ALA A 118 -0.81 -9.16 -24.52
CA ALA A 118 0.20 -8.10 -24.71
C ALA A 118 -0.24 -6.75 -24.10
N GLN A 119 -1.54 -6.42 -24.18
CA GLN A 119 -2.09 -5.22 -23.57
C GLN A 119 -2.03 -5.30 -22.04
N LEU A 120 -2.48 -6.40 -21.45
CA LEU A 120 -2.46 -6.62 -19.99
C LEU A 120 -1.04 -6.65 -19.42
N GLU A 121 -0.07 -7.21 -20.14
CA GLU A 121 1.35 -7.17 -19.75
C GLU A 121 1.89 -5.73 -19.74
N THR A 122 1.49 -4.93 -20.74
CA THR A 122 1.83 -3.51 -20.81
C THR A 122 1.20 -2.76 -19.63
N GLU A 123 -0.09 -2.96 -19.36
CA GLU A 123 -0.79 -2.31 -18.24
C GLU A 123 -0.22 -2.68 -16.88
N PHE A 124 0.19 -3.94 -16.71
CA PHE A 124 0.86 -4.35 -15.48
C PHE A 124 2.16 -3.55 -15.25
N ALA A 125 2.99 -3.41 -16.29
CA ALA A 125 4.25 -2.66 -16.20
C ALA A 125 4.00 -1.16 -16.01
N ASP A 126 3.10 -0.59 -16.81
CA ASP A 126 2.70 0.81 -16.78
C ASP A 126 2.10 1.20 -15.42
N GLY A 127 1.31 0.32 -14.80
CA GLY A 127 0.78 0.54 -13.46
C GLY A 127 1.85 0.51 -12.36
N LEU A 128 2.88 -0.33 -12.50
CA LEU A 128 4.04 -0.29 -11.61
C LEU A 128 4.83 1.02 -11.77
N HIS A 129 4.99 1.53 -12.99
CA HIS A 129 5.57 2.85 -13.22
C HIS A 129 4.74 3.97 -12.61
N MET A 130 3.41 3.90 -12.71
CA MET A 130 2.49 4.84 -12.08
C MET A 130 2.63 4.83 -10.55
N LEU A 131 2.67 3.63 -9.93
CA LEU A 131 2.94 3.48 -8.50
C LEU A 131 4.30 4.03 -8.08
N ALA A 132 5.33 3.88 -8.92
CA ALA A 132 6.66 4.40 -8.66
C ALA A 132 6.66 5.94 -8.65
N ARG A 133 5.93 6.57 -9.59
CA ARG A 133 5.71 8.03 -9.59
C ARG A 133 4.97 8.48 -8.33
N LEU A 134 3.87 7.80 -7.98
CA LEU A 134 3.09 8.11 -6.78
C LEU A 134 3.91 8.01 -5.48
N THR A 135 4.96 7.19 -5.43
CA THR A 135 5.77 6.99 -4.21
C THR A 135 7.12 7.71 -4.22
N GLY A 136 7.65 8.04 -5.40
CA GLY A 136 9.02 8.54 -5.59
C GLY A 136 9.13 9.98 -6.10
N GLU A 137 8.10 10.52 -6.75
CA GLU A 137 8.14 11.86 -7.35
C GLU A 137 8.41 12.92 -6.26
N ASN A 138 9.43 13.76 -6.47
CA ASN A 138 10.04 14.71 -5.52
C ASN A 138 10.82 14.10 -4.34
N ARG A 139 10.61 12.83 -3.99
CA ARG A 139 11.34 12.19 -2.89
C ARG A 139 12.79 11.90 -3.28
N TYR A 140 13.02 11.51 -4.53
CA TYR A 140 14.34 11.04 -4.99
C TYR A 140 15.01 11.98 -6.00
N GLU A 141 14.38 13.10 -6.37
CA GLU A 141 14.89 14.03 -7.40
C GLU A 141 16.25 14.64 -7.06
N SER A 142 16.59 14.75 -5.77
CA SER A 142 17.87 15.28 -5.28
C SER A 142 18.84 14.19 -4.80
N VAL A 143 18.44 12.92 -4.86
CA VAL A 143 19.25 11.81 -4.36
C VAL A 143 20.19 11.34 -5.46
N LYS A 144 21.47 11.18 -5.13
CA LYS A 144 22.48 10.68 -6.08
C LYS A 144 22.20 9.23 -6.43
N LEU A 145 22.55 8.83 -7.65
CA LEU A 145 22.41 7.44 -8.10
C LEU A 145 23.10 6.45 -7.15
N THR A 146 24.28 6.79 -6.64
CA THR A 146 25.01 5.97 -5.67
C THR A 146 24.23 5.76 -4.36
N ASP A 147 23.57 6.79 -3.85
CA ASP A 147 22.77 6.69 -2.63
C ASP A 147 21.46 5.93 -2.88
N MET A 148 20.85 6.07 -4.06
CA MET A 148 19.70 5.24 -4.46
C MET A 148 20.06 3.75 -4.55
N LEU A 149 21.24 3.42 -5.10
CA LEU A 149 21.73 2.04 -5.13
C LEU A 149 21.98 1.48 -3.72
N VAL A 150 22.43 2.32 -2.77
CA VAL A 150 22.52 1.92 -1.35
C VAL A 150 21.12 1.63 -0.79
N PHE A 151 20.11 2.47 -1.07
CA PHE A 151 18.73 2.18 -0.64
C PHE A 151 18.18 0.90 -1.26
N VAL A 152 18.46 0.62 -2.54
CA VAL A 152 18.07 -0.65 -3.19
C VAL A 152 18.73 -1.82 -2.46
N LEU A 153 20.02 -1.73 -2.18
CA LEU A 153 20.78 -2.77 -1.50
C LEU A 153 20.27 -3.02 -0.06
N GLU A 154 19.98 -1.97 0.71
CA GLU A 154 19.37 -2.08 2.05
C GLU A 154 17.96 -2.70 2.00
N GLY A 155 17.18 -2.30 1.00
CA GLY A 155 15.84 -2.84 0.76
C GLY A 155 15.85 -4.32 0.39
N GLU A 156 16.74 -4.74 -0.52
CA GLU A 156 16.97 -6.15 -0.86
C GLU A 156 17.40 -6.96 0.36
N SER A 157 18.22 -6.37 1.22
CA SER A 157 18.68 -7.00 2.45
C SER A 157 17.54 -7.29 3.41
N GLU A 158 16.63 -6.33 3.63
CA GLU A 158 15.43 -6.52 4.45
C GLU A 158 14.54 -7.61 3.84
N LEU A 159 14.32 -7.59 2.53
CA LEU A 159 13.50 -8.58 1.86
C LEU A 159 14.09 -10.00 1.96
N ILE A 160 15.39 -10.15 1.73
CA ILE A 160 16.12 -11.42 1.91
C ILE A 160 15.99 -11.91 3.35
N ARG A 161 16.15 -11.03 4.36
CA ARG A 161 15.99 -11.40 5.77
C ARG A 161 14.57 -11.86 6.06
N ARG A 162 13.56 -11.17 5.52
CA ARG A 162 12.14 -11.54 5.68
C ARG A 162 11.82 -12.90 5.06
N LEU A 163 12.27 -13.14 3.83
CA LEU A 163 12.08 -14.40 3.12
C LEU A 163 12.82 -15.54 3.82
N SER A 164 14.05 -15.31 4.29
CA SER A 164 14.82 -16.30 5.04
C SER A 164 14.16 -16.65 6.37
N TRP A 165 13.60 -15.65 7.08
CA TRP A 165 12.84 -15.90 8.29
C TRP A 165 11.61 -16.75 8.02
N LEU A 166 10.85 -16.48 6.96
CA LEU A 166 9.69 -17.29 6.57
C LEU A 166 10.08 -18.72 6.19
N ALA A 167 11.15 -18.89 5.39
CA ALA A 167 11.67 -20.20 5.00
C ALA A 167 12.14 -21.04 6.20
N SER A 168 12.56 -20.39 7.30
CA SER A 168 13.00 -21.05 8.54
C SER A 168 11.85 -21.50 9.47
N LYS A 169 10.61 -21.11 9.18
CA LYS A 169 9.45 -21.47 10.00
C LYS A 169 8.68 -22.64 9.37
N PRO A 170 8.12 -23.54 10.19
CA PRO A 170 7.10 -24.45 9.68
C PRO A 170 5.96 -23.59 9.10
N LEU A 171 5.68 -23.77 7.82
CA LEU A 171 4.54 -23.13 7.18
C LEU A 171 3.26 -23.67 7.83
N PRO A 172 2.20 -22.87 7.95
CA PRO A 172 0.88 -23.39 8.31
C PRO A 172 0.50 -24.65 7.52
N GLN A 173 -0.16 -25.62 8.14
CA GLN A 173 -0.58 -26.88 7.48
C GLN A 173 -1.43 -26.69 6.21
N HIS A 174 -2.17 -25.58 6.10
CA HIS A 174 -2.92 -25.23 4.88
C HIS A 174 -2.06 -24.59 3.77
N LEU A 175 -0.81 -24.24 4.08
CA LEU A 175 0.26 -23.82 3.17
C LEU A 175 1.28 -24.94 2.92
N GLU A 176 1.22 -26.05 3.66
CA GLU A 176 2.13 -27.21 3.54
C GLU A 176 1.90 -28.03 2.26
N LEU A 177 0.94 -27.65 1.40
CA LEU A 177 0.56 -28.46 0.25
C LEU A 177 1.52 -28.41 -0.96
N THR A 178 2.64 -27.70 -0.93
CA THR A 178 3.70 -27.92 -1.94
C THR A 178 5.10 -27.73 -1.37
N CYS A 179 5.96 -28.76 -1.52
CA CYS A 179 7.41 -28.62 -1.41
C CYS A 179 7.95 -27.45 -2.27
N ASP A 180 7.19 -27.05 -3.29
CA ASP A 180 7.50 -25.98 -4.23
C ASP A 180 7.60 -24.59 -3.59
N ILE A 181 6.88 -24.29 -2.50
CA ILE A 181 6.95 -22.94 -1.89
C ILE A 181 8.28 -22.71 -1.20
N GLN A 182 8.77 -23.67 -0.40
CA GLN A 182 10.05 -23.52 0.28
C GLN A 182 11.20 -23.47 -0.71
N GLU A 183 11.15 -24.29 -1.76
CA GLU A 183 12.17 -24.28 -2.80
C GLU A 183 12.12 -23.01 -3.64
N SER A 184 10.92 -22.54 -4.00
CA SER A 184 10.72 -21.24 -4.67
C SER A 184 11.24 -20.07 -3.83
N LEU A 185 11.02 -20.09 -2.51
CA LEU A 185 11.57 -19.08 -1.59
C LEU A 185 13.10 -19.12 -1.56
N LYS A 186 13.72 -20.30 -1.49
CA LYS A 186 15.19 -20.43 -1.53
C LYS A 186 15.76 -19.91 -2.86
N GLN A 187 15.19 -20.34 -3.98
CA GLN A 187 15.61 -19.87 -5.31
C GLN A 187 15.48 -18.35 -5.43
N THR A 188 14.37 -17.78 -4.93
CA THR A 188 14.18 -16.32 -4.89
C THR A 188 15.26 -15.63 -4.04
N ILE A 189 15.60 -16.17 -2.87
CA ILE A 189 16.66 -15.64 -2.00
C ILE A 189 18.01 -15.68 -2.71
N GLU A 190 18.34 -16.78 -3.38
CA GLU A 190 19.60 -16.95 -4.09
C GLU A 190 19.74 -15.98 -5.28
N THR A 191 18.69 -15.84 -6.09
CA THR A 191 18.63 -14.87 -7.18
C THR A 191 18.83 -13.45 -6.66
N ARG A 192 18.16 -13.07 -5.57
CA ARG A 192 18.33 -11.74 -4.96
C ARG A 192 19.73 -11.53 -4.39
N ARG A 193 20.34 -12.54 -3.77
CA ARG A 193 21.74 -12.48 -3.29
C ARG A 193 22.73 -12.28 -4.44
N ARG A 194 22.47 -12.87 -5.60
CA ARG A 194 23.28 -12.64 -6.81
C ARG A 194 23.21 -11.15 -7.21
N TYR A 195 22.01 -10.59 -7.33
CA TYR A 195 21.85 -9.16 -7.66
C TYR A 195 22.45 -8.23 -6.62
N LEU A 196 22.33 -8.56 -5.32
CA LEU A 196 22.93 -7.77 -4.26
C LEU A 196 24.46 -7.69 -4.38
N ARG A 197 25.13 -8.78 -4.81
CA ARG A 197 26.58 -8.76 -5.12
C ARG A 197 26.89 -7.92 -6.36
N GLU A 198 26.09 -8.05 -7.41
CA GLU A 198 26.26 -7.25 -8.65
C GLU A 198 26.11 -5.74 -8.36
N ILE A 199 25.12 -5.35 -7.56
CA ILE A 199 24.95 -3.95 -7.09
C ILE A 199 26.14 -3.52 -6.24
N GLY A 200 26.65 -4.38 -5.35
CA GLY A 200 27.83 -4.11 -4.52
C GLY A 200 29.09 -3.80 -5.34
N GLU A 201 29.34 -4.56 -6.41
CA GLU A 201 30.48 -4.31 -7.31
C GLU A 201 30.29 -3.01 -8.12
N ILE A 202 29.07 -2.68 -8.55
CA ILE A 202 28.79 -1.37 -9.17
C ILE A 202 29.05 -0.24 -8.17
N LEU A 203 28.55 -0.35 -6.92
CA LEU A 203 28.79 0.65 -5.89
C LEU A 203 30.28 0.88 -5.63
N LYS A 204 31.07 -0.19 -5.61
CA LYS A 204 32.53 -0.12 -5.53
C LYS A 204 33.15 0.67 -6.70
N GLN A 205 32.71 0.40 -7.93
CA GLN A 205 33.15 1.14 -9.12
C GLN A 205 32.78 2.63 -9.04
N LEU A 206 31.63 2.93 -8.43
CA LEU A 206 31.15 4.29 -8.18
C LEU A 206 31.76 4.94 -6.90
N GLY A 207 32.82 4.36 -6.34
CA GLY A 207 33.58 4.95 -5.22
C GLY A 207 33.05 4.62 -3.82
N ARG A 208 32.22 3.58 -3.68
CA ARG A 208 31.69 3.09 -2.40
C ARG A 208 32.16 1.64 -2.12
N PRO A 209 33.48 1.42 -1.95
CA PRO A 209 34.05 0.07 -1.83
C PRO A 209 33.58 -0.69 -0.57
N GLU A 210 33.05 0.01 0.43
CA GLU A 210 32.46 -0.59 1.63
C GLU A 210 31.27 -1.51 1.32
N PHE A 211 30.64 -1.38 0.14
CA PHE A 211 29.52 -2.23 -0.29
C PHE A 211 29.92 -3.39 -1.22
N ALA A 212 31.17 -3.49 -1.65
CA ALA A 212 31.64 -4.53 -2.58
C ALA A 212 31.29 -5.95 -2.11
N ASN A 213 31.52 -6.19 -0.82
CA ASN A 213 31.21 -7.46 -0.14
C ASN A 213 30.08 -7.26 0.87
N TYR A 214 29.09 -6.44 0.54
CA TYR A 214 28.03 -6.14 1.48
C TYR A 214 27.32 -7.43 1.91
N ILE A 215 27.30 -7.65 3.22
CA ILE A 215 26.54 -8.72 3.86
C ILE A 215 25.46 -8.02 4.69
N PRO A 216 24.16 -8.34 4.48
CA PRO A 216 23.09 -7.85 5.32
C PRO A 216 23.46 -8.00 6.80
N PRO A 217 23.37 -6.94 7.63
CA PRO A 217 23.69 -7.06 9.04
C PRO A 217 22.83 -8.15 9.69
N PRO A 218 23.34 -8.87 10.71
CA PRO A 218 22.61 -9.95 11.39
C PRO A 218 21.50 -9.42 12.31
N THR A 219 20.85 -8.32 11.93
CA THR A 219 19.74 -7.74 12.65
C THR A 219 18.48 -8.59 12.43
N GLY A 220 17.73 -8.81 13.52
CA GLY A 220 16.42 -9.47 13.44
C GLY A 220 15.48 -8.75 12.47
N VAL A 221 14.56 -9.49 11.89
CA VAL A 221 13.49 -8.98 11.02
C VAL A 221 12.49 -8.21 11.87
N GLU A 222 12.02 -7.05 11.40
CA GLU A 222 10.98 -6.32 12.07
C GLU A 222 9.61 -6.97 11.84
N LEU A 223 8.90 -7.27 12.93
CA LEU A 223 7.63 -7.96 12.95
C LEU A 223 6.63 -7.16 13.77
N VAL A 224 5.43 -6.96 13.22
CA VAL A 224 4.30 -6.50 14.03
C VAL A 224 3.77 -7.69 14.83
N LEU A 225 3.95 -7.64 16.15
CA LEU A 225 3.55 -8.70 17.07
C LEU A 225 2.44 -8.22 17.99
N PHE A 226 1.48 -9.10 18.24
CA PHE A 226 0.62 -9.06 19.41
C PHE A 226 1.22 -9.92 20.51
N VAL A 227 1.42 -9.33 21.69
CA VAL A 227 2.08 -9.96 22.85
C VAL A 227 1.11 -9.99 24.03
N THR A 228 0.83 -11.19 24.56
CA THR A 228 -0.03 -11.42 25.73
C THR A 228 0.71 -12.25 26.80
N PRO A 229 0.34 -12.17 28.09
CA PRO A 229 -0.54 -11.16 28.66
C PRO A 229 0.16 -9.78 28.74
N ARG A 230 -0.66 -8.74 28.93
CA ARG A 230 -0.29 -7.34 29.06
C ARG A 230 0.78 -7.20 30.13
N ASP A 231 1.79 -6.39 29.82
CA ASP A 231 2.93 -6.18 30.70
C ASP A 231 3.28 -4.71 30.78
N ASN A 232 3.07 -4.11 31.95
CA ASN A 232 3.36 -2.70 32.18
C ASN A 232 4.86 -2.39 32.03
N THR A 233 5.75 -3.35 32.23
CA THR A 233 7.20 -3.15 31.99
C THR A 233 7.51 -3.00 30.51
N ILE A 234 6.82 -3.77 29.65
CA ILE A 234 6.92 -3.67 28.18
C ILE A 234 6.34 -2.34 27.70
N ILE A 235 5.16 -1.95 28.19
CA ILE A 235 4.53 -0.68 27.85
C ILE A 235 5.43 0.50 28.24
N ARG A 236 6.00 0.47 29.46
CA ARG A 236 6.92 1.51 29.92
C ARG A 236 8.17 1.59 29.06
N ARG A 237 8.71 0.46 28.58
CA ARG A 237 9.84 0.44 27.62
C ARG A 237 9.47 1.20 26.35
N PHE A 238 8.29 0.94 25.77
CA PHE A 238 7.84 1.64 24.56
C PHE A 238 7.69 3.15 24.79
N GLN A 239 7.10 3.55 25.91
CA GLN A 239 6.96 4.95 26.29
C GLN A 239 8.32 5.67 26.43
N VAL A 240 9.27 5.04 27.14
CA VAL A 240 10.62 5.61 27.34
C VAL A 240 11.36 5.76 26.01
N ARG A 241 11.22 4.78 25.11
CA ARG A 241 11.87 4.79 23.79
C ARG A 241 11.10 5.57 22.72
N ARG A 242 9.91 6.09 23.06
CA ARG A 242 8.98 6.74 22.11
C ARG A 242 8.64 5.83 20.92
N GLU A 243 8.57 4.53 21.16
CA GLU A 243 8.16 3.53 20.17
C GLU A 243 6.63 3.48 20.12
N ASN A 244 6.06 3.38 18.92
CA ASN A 244 4.62 3.31 18.71
C ASN A 244 4.07 1.94 19.13
N TYR A 245 2.99 1.94 19.92
CA TYR A 245 2.30 0.72 20.36
C TYR A 245 0.79 0.95 20.49
N VAL A 246 0.02 -0.13 20.46
CA VAL A 246 -1.43 -0.12 20.72
C VAL A 246 -1.77 -1.17 21.77
N GLU A 247 -2.46 -0.78 22.83
CA GLU A 247 -3.00 -1.73 23.81
C GLU A 247 -4.27 -2.38 23.25
N TRP A 248 -4.33 -3.71 23.29
CA TRP A 248 -5.46 -4.47 22.74
C TRP A 248 -5.79 -5.69 23.60
N GLN A 249 -7.06 -5.78 24.04
CA GLN A 249 -7.52 -6.82 24.98
C GLN A 249 -6.55 -6.99 26.16
N GLU A 250 -6.06 -8.21 26.36
CA GLU A 250 -5.11 -8.57 27.41
C GLU A 250 -3.65 -8.45 26.94
N GLY A 251 -3.33 -7.60 25.96
CA GLY A 251 -1.98 -7.53 25.40
C GLY A 251 -1.61 -6.20 24.76
N VAL A 252 -0.50 -6.23 24.02
CA VAL A 252 0.06 -5.07 23.32
C VAL A 252 0.46 -5.45 21.89
N VAL A 253 0.13 -4.58 20.95
CA VAL A 253 0.56 -4.66 19.55
C VAL A 253 1.65 -3.63 19.31
N ALA A 254 2.82 -4.08 18.84
CA ALA A 254 3.95 -3.21 18.53
C ALA A 254 4.87 -3.87 17.50
N VAL A 255 5.89 -3.13 17.07
CA VAL A 255 6.95 -3.65 16.20
C VAL A 255 8.08 -4.18 17.07
N TRP A 256 8.53 -5.39 16.74
CA TRP A 256 9.59 -6.10 17.46
C TRP A 256 10.59 -6.70 16.49
N LYS A 257 11.82 -6.91 16.92
CA LYS A 257 12.78 -7.68 16.14
C LYS A 257 12.58 -9.18 16.36
N SER A 258 12.77 -9.98 15.31
CA SER A 258 12.53 -11.42 15.35
C SER A 258 13.41 -12.18 16.36
N ASN A 259 14.57 -11.63 16.72
CA ASN A 259 15.45 -12.16 17.77
C ASN A 259 14.91 -11.93 19.19
N GLU A 260 14.05 -10.92 19.41
CA GLU A 260 13.40 -10.65 20.70
C GLU A 260 12.25 -11.64 21.00
N VAL A 261 11.73 -12.33 19.97
CA VAL A 261 10.63 -13.28 20.09
C VAL A 261 10.97 -14.41 21.07
N ALA A 262 12.20 -14.94 21.02
CA ALA A 262 12.62 -16.02 21.90
C ALA A 262 12.70 -15.56 23.37
N GLU A 263 13.16 -14.35 23.61
CA GLU A 263 13.21 -13.75 24.95
C GLU A 263 11.81 -13.51 25.51
N LEU A 264 10.90 -12.98 24.70
CA LEU A 264 9.50 -12.79 25.08
C LEU A 264 8.83 -14.12 25.45
N LYS A 265 9.05 -15.20 24.67
CA LYS A 265 8.55 -16.54 25.00
C LYS A 265 9.12 -17.07 26.33
N LYS A 266 10.42 -16.88 26.57
CA LYS A 266 11.05 -17.26 27.85
C LYS A 266 10.45 -16.53 29.05
N ARG A 267 9.96 -15.31 28.86
CA ARG A 267 9.22 -14.53 29.88
C ARG A 267 7.74 -14.93 30.00
N GLY A 268 7.35 -16.08 29.45
CA GLY A 268 5.98 -16.59 29.51
C GLY A 268 4.99 -15.83 28.63
N LYS A 269 5.45 -15.06 27.64
CA LYS A 269 4.56 -14.35 26.71
C LYS A 269 4.09 -15.27 25.58
N GLN A 270 2.81 -15.18 25.26
CA GLN A 270 2.25 -15.68 24.02
C GLN A 270 2.39 -14.59 22.94
N ILE A 271 2.69 -15.02 21.72
CA ILE A 271 3.07 -14.12 20.62
C ILE A 271 2.31 -14.52 19.36
N THR A 272 1.63 -13.55 18.75
CA THR A 272 1.00 -13.69 17.44
C THR A 272 1.63 -12.69 16.47
N VAL A 273 2.17 -13.18 15.36
CA VAL A 273 2.66 -12.31 14.27
C VAL A 273 1.46 -11.86 13.47
N LEU A 274 1.27 -10.55 13.31
CA LEU A 274 0.09 -10.00 12.62
C LEU A 274 0.27 -9.81 11.11
N ASN A 275 1.49 -10.04 10.59
CA ASN A 275 1.89 -9.89 9.17
C ASN A 275 1.40 -8.59 8.57
N LEU A 276 1.73 -7.51 9.26
CA LEU A 276 1.44 -6.15 8.85
C LEU A 276 2.70 -5.47 8.37
N ASP A 277 2.50 -4.55 7.45
CA ASP A 277 3.58 -3.68 7.01
C ASP A 277 3.90 -2.64 8.08
N ASN A 278 5.10 -2.71 8.66
CA ASN A 278 5.56 -1.85 9.76
C ASN A 278 5.37 -0.35 9.46
N GLY A 279 5.71 0.10 8.23
CA GLY A 279 5.79 1.53 7.91
C GLY A 279 4.46 2.27 7.89
N ASP A 280 3.43 1.63 7.32
CA ASP A 280 2.11 2.26 7.12
C ASP A 280 1.11 1.86 8.21
N PHE A 281 1.28 0.69 8.83
CA PHE A 281 0.31 0.16 9.78
C PHE A 281 0.16 1.00 11.05
N LEU A 282 1.24 1.30 11.77
CA LEU A 282 1.12 2.01 13.05
C LEU A 282 0.60 3.43 12.85
N LYS A 283 1.01 4.11 11.76
CA LYS A 283 0.48 5.42 11.37
C LYS A 283 -1.02 5.36 11.04
N ASN A 284 -1.43 4.36 10.28
CA ASN A 284 -2.84 4.19 9.90
C ASN A 284 -3.71 3.80 11.10
N LEU A 285 -3.19 3.02 12.06
CA LEU A 285 -3.94 2.68 13.26
C LEU A 285 -4.30 3.89 14.11
N PHE A 286 -3.44 4.90 14.23
CA PHE A 286 -3.77 6.12 14.98
C PHE A 286 -4.94 6.90 14.37
N GLN A 287 -5.20 6.72 13.07
CA GLN A 287 -6.34 7.31 12.37
C GLN A 287 -7.63 6.51 12.57
N LEU A 288 -7.56 5.29 13.12
CA LEU A 288 -8.71 4.44 13.42
C LEU A 288 -9.20 4.65 14.86
N THR A 289 -10.49 4.42 15.09
CA THR A 289 -11.03 4.32 16.46
C THR A 289 -10.61 3.01 17.12
N LYS A 290 -10.75 2.93 18.45
CA LYS A 290 -10.53 1.66 19.17
C LYS A 290 -11.39 0.53 18.60
N ALA A 291 -12.66 0.77 18.30
CA ALA A 291 -13.53 -0.25 17.70
C ALA A 291 -13.00 -0.77 16.35
N GLN A 292 -12.56 0.15 15.48
CA GLN A 292 -11.97 -0.20 14.18
C GLN A 292 -10.64 -0.96 14.33
N GLN A 293 -9.77 -0.54 15.25
CA GLN A 293 -8.53 -1.26 15.59
C GLN A 293 -8.85 -2.66 16.11
N TYR A 294 -9.84 -2.80 17.01
CA TYR A 294 -10.25 -4.07 17.58
C TYR A 294 -10.79 -5.02 16.52
N ARG A 295 -11.58 -4.53 15.56
CA ARG A 295 -12.06 -5.31 14.42
C ARG A 295 -10.90 -5.78 13.54
N GLU A 296 -9.99 -4.87 13.17
CA GLU A 296 -8.82 -5.19 12.35
C GLU A 296 -7.94 -6.25 13.01
N PHE A 297 -7.68 -6.09 14.32
CA PHE A 297 -6.91 -7.06 15.09
C PHE A 297 -7.66 -8.37 15.23
N ARG A 298 -8.97 -8.38 15.49
CA ARG A 298 -9.78 -9.61 15.57
C ARG A 298 -9.71 -10.41 14.26
N GLN A 299 -9.81 -9.74 13.11
CA GLN A 299 -9.70 -10.39 11.80
C GLN A 299 -8.32 -11.01 11.55
N ARG A 300 -7.26 -10.42 12.12
CA ARG A 300 -5.87 -10.89 11.98
C ARG A 300 -5.43 -11.86 13.08
N HIS A 301 -6.06 -11.77 14.24
CA HIS A 301 -5.89 -12.61 15.41
C HIS A 301 -6.88 -13.75 15.33
N SER A 302 -6.61 -14.67 14.42
CA SER A 302 -7.23 -15.98 14.43
C SER A 302 -6.71 -16.72 15.67
N GLY A 303 -7.32 -16.52 16.84
CA GLY A 303 -6.81 -16.94 18.17
C GLY A 303 -6.16 -18.33 18.21
N GLY A 304 -4.84 -18.40 18.03
CA GLY A 304 -4.07 -19.64 17.95
C GLY A 304 -4.23 -20.48 16.68
N LYS A 305 -5.11 -20.12 15.74
CA LYS A 305 -5.19 -20.75 14.41
C LYS A 305 -4.15 -20.15 13.48
N PRO A 306 -3.56 -20.93 12.55
CA PRO A 306 -2.64 -20.40 11.58
C PRO A 306 -3.30 -19.27 10.79
N GLN A 307 -2.61 -18.13 10.63
CA GLN A 307 -3.15 -17.01 9.87
C GLN A 307 -3.52 -17.45 8.45
N PRO A 308 -4.56 -16.85 7.84
CA PRO A 308 -4.90 -17.13 6.45
C PRO A 308 -3.69 -16.90 5.55
N ALA A 309 -3.41 -17.84 4.65
CA ALA A 309 -2.32 -17.77 3.68
C ALA A 309 -2.28 -16.42 2.94
N SER A 310 -3.46 -15.89 2.61
CA SER A 310 -3.65 -14.61 1.94
C SER A 310 -2.97 -13.42 2.63
N ARG A 311 -2.88 -13.41 3.97
CA ARG A 311 -2.24 -12.30 4.72
C ARG A 311 -0.73 -12.33 4.67
N ILE A 312 -0.14 -13.53 4.63
CA ILE A 312 1.30 -13.69 4.41
C ILE A 312 1.65 -13.20 3.01
N TRP A 313 0.85 -13.60 2.01
CA TRP A 313 1.03 -13.15 0.62
C TRP A 313 0.82 -11.65 0.45
N GLU A 314 -0.20 -11.06 1.09
CA GLU A 314 -0.42 -9.60 1.08
C GLU A 314 0.82 -8.83 1.55
N HIS A 315 1.38 -9.26 2.68
CA HIS A 315 2.57 -8.64 3.24
C HIS A 315 3.80 -8.84 2.35
N LEU A 316 4.03 -10.06 1.85
CA LEU A 316 5.15 -10.35 0.95
C LEU A 316 5.06 -9.56 -0.36
N ASN A 317 3.88 -9.52 -0.98
CA ASN A 317 3.65 -8.78 -2.21
C ASN A 317 3.89 -7.29 -1.98
N SER A 318 3.48 -6.73 -0.83
CA SER A 318 3.72 -5.33 -0.48
C SER A 318 5.21 -4.99 -0.32
N LEU A 319 5.99 -5.89 0.32
CA LEU A 319 7.44 -5.71 0.42
C LEU A 319 8.14 -5.81 -0.94
N HIS A 320 7.72 -6.75 -1.78
CA HIS A 320 8.25 -6.88 -3.15
C HIS A 320 7.92 -5.65 -3.99
N LEU A 321 6.67 -5.17 -3.91
CA LEU A 321 6.24 -3.97 -4.61
C LEU A 321 7.17 -2.81 -4.26
N ARG A 322 7.41 -2.54 -2.98
CA ARG A 322 8.32 -1.46 -2.55
C ARG A 322 9.71 -1.56 -3.17
N GLN A 323 10.28 -2.76 -3.26
CA GLN A 323 11.59 -2.95 -3.92
C GLN A 323 11.53 -2.68 -5.42
N VAL A 324 10.47 -3.15 -6.10
CA VAL A 324 10.26 -2.87 -7.52
C VAL A 324 10.10 -1.37 -7.77
N LEU A 325 9.31 -0.66 -6.97
CA LEU A 325 9.11 0.78 -7.10
C LEU A 325 10.42 1.56 -6.86
N LEU A 326 11.23 1.13 -5.89
CA LEU A 326 12.53 1.75 -5.63
C LEU A 326 13.50 1.57 -6.81
N LYS A 327 13.50 0.38 -7.43
CA LYS A 327 14.33 0.11 -8.62
C LYS A 327 13.84 0.87 -9.85
N ILE A 328 12.53 1.01 -10.06
CA ILE A 328 11.99 1.85 -11.13
C ILE A 328 12.52 3.28 -10.99
N ASN A 329 12.44 3.86 -9.79
CA ASN A 329 12.96 5.20 -9.54
C ASN A 329 14.49 5.27 -9.73
N THR A 330 15.23 4.24 -9.31
CA THR A 330 16.69 4.17 -9.50
C THR A 330 17.07 4.04 -10.98
N LEU A 331 16.30 3.27 -11.75
CA LEU A 331 16.49 3.08 -13.18
C LEU A 331 16.28 4.40 -13.95
N VAL A 332 15.28 5.20 -13.59
CA VAL A 332 15.08 6.54 -14.16
C VAL A 332 16.33 7.40 -13.94
N LEU A 333 16.83 7.47 -12.71
CA LEU A 333 18.05 8.23 -12.40
C LEU A 333 19.29 7.69 -13.12
N ALA A 334 19.41 6.37 -13.28
CA ALA A 334 20.50 5.75 -14.02
C ALA A 334 20.47 6.12 -15.51
N ARG A 335 19.28 6.17 -16.11
CA ARG A 335 19.09 6.62 -17.50
C ARG A 335 19.44 8.09 -17.66
N ASP A 336 18.99 8.94 -16.74
CA ASP A 336 19.32 10.37 -16.75
C ASP A 336 20.83 10.63 -16.57
N ALA A 337 21.49 9.80 -15.76
CA ALA A 337 22.95 9.81 -15.59
C ALA A 337 23.71 9.12 -16.73
N THR A 338 23.03 8.54 -17.72
CA THR A 338 23.61 7.75 -18.82
C THR A 338 24.48 6.56 -18.37
N ASP A 339 24.23 6.02 -17.17
CA ASP A 339 24.98 4.88 -16.62
C ASP A 339 24.46 3.55 -17.19
N THR A 340 25.03 3.13 -18.31
CA THR A 340 24.62 1.91 -19.03
C THR A 340 24.78 0.64 -18.19
N SER A 341 25.74 0.62 -17.24
CA SER A 341 26.00 -0.56 -16.41
C SER A 341 24.86 -0.77 -15.40
N VAL A 342 24.43 0.30 -14.74
CA VAL A 342 23.32 0.28 -13.80
C VAL A 342 22.00 0.01 -14.52
N VAL A 343 21.80 0.66 -15.67
CA VAL A 343 20.59 0.46 -16.50
C VAL A 343 20.45 -1.02 -16.88
N SER A 344 21.49 -1.64 -17.44
CA SER A 344 21.44 -3.04 -17.87
C SER A 344 21.16 -4.00 -16.71
N LEU A 345 21.81 -3.78 -15.56
CA LEU A 345 21.59 -4.59 -14.36
C LEU A 345 20.14 -4.48 -13.87
N LEU A 346 19.66 -3.25 -13.68
CA LEU A 346 18.33 -3.01 -13.12
C LEU A 346 17.22 -3.46 -14.07
N GLU A 347 17.36 -3.27 -15.39
CA GLU A 347 16.38 -3.76 -16.37
C GLU A 347 16.23 -5.28 -16.32
N LYS A 348 17.37 -6.00 -16.29
CA LYS A 348 17.36 -7.46 -16.16
C LYS A 348 16.71 -7.90 -14.86
N GLN A 349 17.12 -7.33 -13.73
CA GLN A 349 16.56 -7.67 -12.42
C GLN A 349 15.06 -7.35 -12.36
N MET A 350 14.65 -6.18 -12.85
CA MET A 350 13.25 -5.76 -12.84
C MET A 350 12.38 -6.66 -13.70
N ALA A 351 12.85 -7.08 -14.89
CA ALA A 351 12.09 -8.00 -15.75
C ALA A 351 11.78 -9.33 -15.02
N GLU A 352 12.78 -9.94 -14.37
CA GLU A 352 12.61 -11.17 -13.60
C GLU A 352 11.64 -10.96 -12.41
N GLU A 353 11.79 -9.85 -11.67
CA GLU A 353 10.99 -9.57 -10.48
C GLU A 353 9.56 -9.16 -10.78
N MET A 354 9.33 -8.41 -11.86
CA MET A 354 8.00 -8.05 -12.36
C MET A 354 7.25 -9.30 -12.81
N ALA A 355 7.89 -10.20 -13.56
CA ALA A 355 7.30 -11.48 -13.95
C ALA A 355 6.94 -12.33 -12.71
N ALA A 356 7.83 -12.42 -11.72
CA ALA A 356 7.57 -13.14 -10.49
C ALA A 356 6.48 -12.50 -9.61
N LEU A 357 6.39 -11.17 -9.56
CA LEU A 357 5.31 -10.46 -8.87
C LEU A 357 3.96 -10.70 -9.57
N ARG A 358 3.92 -10.58 -10.90
CA ARG A 358 2.73 -10.82 -11.72
C ARG A 358 2.18 -12.22 -11.52
N SER A 359 3.02 -13.23 -11.68
CA SER A 359 2.64 -14.64 -11.47
C SER A 359 2.07 -14.88 -10.07
N ARG A 360 2.70 -14.32 -9.02
CA ARG A 360 2.20 -14.44 -7.65
C ARG A 360 0.88 -13.72 -7.42
N LEU A 361 0.69 -12.54 -8.00
CA LEU A 361 -0.58 -11.81 -7.90
C LEU A 361 -1.71 -12.50 -8.64
N ALA A 362 -1.43 -13.17 -9.76
CA ALA A 362 -2.41 -14.00 -10.46
C ALA A 362 -2.88 -15.18 -9.58
N SER A 363 -1.94 -15.91 -8.97
CA SER A 363 -2.27 -17.05 -8.10
C SER A 363 -2.83 -16.65 -6.72
N HIS A 364 -2.40 -15.49 -6.20
CA HIS A 364 -2.75 -14.99 -4.88
C HIS A 364 -3.05 -13.48 -4.97
N PRO A 365 -4.26 -13.09 -5.41
CA PRO A 365 -4.63 -11.70 -5.64
C PRO A 365 -4.92 -10.96 -4.33
N SER A 366 -3.92 -10.87 -3.46
CA SER A 366 -4.01 -10.34 -2.10
C SER A 366 -4.41 -8.87 -2.01
N TRP A 367 -4.34 -8.15 -3.13
CA TRP A 367 -4.74 -6.73 -3.21
C TRP A 367 -6.15 -6.54 -3.75
N LEU A 368 -6.78 -7.57 -4.30
CA LEU A 368 -8.18 -7.52 -4.71
C LEU A 368 -9.08 -7.87 -3.52
N GLU A 369 -10.27 -7.28 -3.50
CA GLU A 369 -11.29 -7.65 -2.53
C GLU A 369 -11.80 -9.05 -2.84
N ALA A 370 -12.18 -9.81 -1.80
CA ALA A 370 -12.70 -11.18 -1.96
C ALA A 370 -13.98 -11.25 -2.83
N SER A 371 -14.68 -10.12 -2.99
CA SER A 371 -15.84 -9.95 -3.86
C SER A 371 -15.49 -9.92 -5.36
N VAL A 372 -14.23 -9.68 -5.73
CA VAL A 372 -13.78 -9.69 -7.12
C VAL A 372 -13.51 -11.13 -7.55
N THR A 373 -14.57 -11.85 -7.89
CA THR A 373 -14.51 -13.28 -8.26
C THR A 373 -14.05 -13.51 -9.71
N THR A 374 -14.12 -12.49 -10.57
CA THR A 374 -13.66 -12.56 -11.96
C THR A 374 -13.05 -11.24 -12.43
N ALA A 375 -11.75 -11.05 -12.21
CA ALA A 375 -11.00 -10.02 -12.92
C ALA A 375 -10.98 -10.35 -14.42
N THR A 376 -11.45 -9.42 -15.25
CA THR A 376 -11.48 -9.52 -16.73
C THR A 376 -10.82 -8.30 -17.35
N PHE A 377 -10.48 -8.37 -18.64
CA PHE A 377 -9.95 -7.25 -19.40
C PHE A 377 -10.90 -6.04 -19.40
N ALA A 378 -12.19 -6.26 -19.70
CA ALA A 378 -13.21 -5.22 -19.65
C ALA A 378 -13.35 -4.59 -18.24
N GLY A 379 -13.28 -5.42 -17.19
CA GLY A 379 -13.29 -4.92 -15.81
C GLY A 379 -12.08 -4.05 -15.47
N LEU A 380 -10.90 -4.35 -16.03
CA LEU A 380 -9.73 -3.50 -15.90
C LEU A 380 -9.95 -2.15 -16.60
N GLN A 381 -10.48 -2.15 -17.83
CA GLN A 381 -10.79 -0.90 -18.56
C GLN A 381 -11.75 0.00 -17.76
N ASP A 382 -12.76 -0.58 -17.11
CA ASP A 382 -13.66 0.17 -16.22
C ASP A 382 -12.94 0.69 -14.97
N ALA A 383 -12.07 -0.12 -14.36
CA ALA A 383 -11.29 0.27 -13.19
C ALA A 383 -10.32 1.43 -13.50
N GLU A 384 -9.68 1.39 -14.67
CA GLU A 384 -8.79 2.39 -15.25
C GLU A 384 -9.51 3.70 -15.58
N LYS A 385 -10.67 3.62 -16.23
CA LYS A 385 -11.55 4.77 -16.45
C LYS A 385 -11.90 5.45 -15.15
N GLN A 386 -12.25 4.67 -14.13
CA GLN A 386 -12.66 5.22 -12.86
C GLN A 386 -11.47 5.76 -12.03
N TRP A 387 -10.25 5.24 -12.24
CA TRP A 387 -9.02 5.87 -11.72
C TRP A 387 -8.82 7.25 -12.34
N THR A 388 -8.97 7.33 -13.67
CA THR A 388 -8.82 8.56 -14.45
C THR A 388 -9.82 9.63 -13.99
N LEU A 389 -11.08 9.25 -13.75
CA LEU A 389 -12.11 10.14 -13.19
C LEU A 389 -11.75 10.65 -11.79
N ASP A 390 -11.23 9.79 -10.91
CA ASP A 390 -10.79 10.19 -9.57
C ASP A 390 -9.62 11.19 -9.64
N ALA A 391 -8.62 10.92 -10.47
CA ALA A 391 -7.49 11.82 -10.66
C ALA A 391 -7.93 13.20 -11.18
N ALA A 392 -8.87 13.22 -12.14
CA ALA A 392 -9.45 14.46 -12.66
C ALA A 392 -10.23 15.25 -11.60
N LEU A 393 -11.03 14.57 -10.77
CA LEU A 393 -11.70 15.19 -9.63
C LEU A 393 -10.68 15.83 -8.67
N PHE A 394 -9.64 15.08 -8.30
CA PHE A 394 -8.65 15.55 -7.33
C PHE A 394 -7.81 16.70 -7.87
N ALA A 395 -7.47 16.69 -9.17
CA ALA A 395 -6.78 17.80 -9.81
C ALA A 395 -7.61 19.08 -9.73
N LYS A 396 -8.93 18.99 -9.97
CA LYS A 396 -9.86 20.12 -9.82
C LYS A 396 -9.97 20.56 -8.36
N LEU A 397 -10.08 19.64 -7.41
CA LEU A 397 -10.11 19.99 -5.98
C LEU A 397 -8.83 20.72 -5.55
N ALA A 398 -7.66 20.24 -5.96
CA ALA A 398 -6.38 20.87 -5.68
C ALA A 398 -6.32 22.31 -6.24
N GLN A 399 -6.77 22.50 -7.49
CA GLN A 399 -6.89 23.83 -8.10
C GLN A 399 -7.79 24.76 -7.29
N ARG A 400 -8.98 24.28 -6.90
CA ARG A 400 -9.94 25.05 -6.11
C ARG A 400 -9.39 25.42 -4.74
N MET A 401 -8.67 24.51 -4.09
CA MET A 401 -7.99 24.76 -2.82
C MET A 401 -6.78 25.69 -2.94
N GLY A 402 -6.36 26.06 -4.16
CA GLY A 402 -5.17 26.88 -4.39
C GLY A 402 -3.85 26.13 -4.17
N ASN A 403 -3.88 24.79 -4.14
CA ASN A 403 -2.68 23.98 -4.02
C ASN A 403 -2.11 23.70 -5.42
N SER A 404 -1.32 24.66 -5.92
CA SER A 404 -0.71 24.59 -7.26
C SER A 404 0.18 23.36 -7.45
N PHE A 405 0.95 23.00 -6.42
CA PHE A 405 1.83 21.83 -6.43
C PHE A 405 1.06 20.53 -6.66
N MET A 406 0.04 20.25 -5.84
CA MET A 406 -0.78 19.05 -6.00
C MET A 406 -1.59 19.07 -7.29
N HIS A 407 -2.05 20.25 -7.74
CA HIS A 407 -2.75 20.38 -9.01
C HIS A 407 -1.86 19.98 -10.18
N GLN A 408 -0.63 20.49 -10.26
CA GLN A 408 0.34 20.13 -11.31
C GLN A 408 0.62 18.62 -11.32
N LYS A 409 0.87 18.04 -10.13
CA LYS A 409 1.12 16.59 -10.01
C LYS A 409 -0.04 15.75 -10.49
N LEU A 410 -1.25 16.03 -10.02
CA LEU A 410 -2.44 15.28 -10.38
C LEU A 410 -2.78 15.42 -11.87
N THR A 411 -2.54 16.59 -12.46
CA THR A 411 -2.69 16.80 -13.91
C THR A 411 -1.68 15.98 -14.72
N ALA A 412 -0.40 15.98 -14.33
CA ALA A 412 0.63 15.19 -15.02
C ALA A 412 0.40 13.66 -14.90
N LEU A 413 -0.17 13.21 -13.78
CA LEU A 413 -0.60 11.81 -13.62
C LEU A 413 -1.83 11.50 -14.48
N LEU A 414 -2.81 12.42 -14.50
CA LEU A 414 -4.02 12.28 -15.31
C LEU A 414 -3.70 12.17 -16.80
N GLU A 415 -2.81 13.00 -17.33
CA GLU A 415 -2.37 12.94 -18.74
C GLU A 415 -1.75 11.59 -19.08
N SER A 416 -0.87 11.08 -18.21
CA SER A 416 -0.25 9.77 -18.37
C SER A 416 -1.28 8.64 -18.34
N LYS A 417 -2.27 8.72 -17.44
CA LYS A 417 -3.32 7.70 -17.33
C LYS A 417 -4.31 7.74 -18.49
N GLN A 418 -4.66 8.93 -18.97
CA GLN A 418 -5.53 9.08 -20.14
C GLN A 418 -4.89 8.44 -21.38
N ALA A 419 -3.58 8.65 -21.58
CA ALA A 419 -2.84 8.01 -22.67
C ALA A 419 -2.82 6.47 -22.54
N GLN A 420 -2.77 5.92 -21.33
CA GLN A 420 -2.88 4.47 -21.09
C GLN A 420 -4.30 3.97 -21.41
N LEU A 421 -5.33 4.66 -20.93
CA LEU A 421 -6.72 4.31 -21.19
C LEU A 421 -7.08 4.34 -22.69
N ASP A 422 -6.55 5.30 -23.43
CA ASP A 422 -6.76 5.40 -24.88
C ASP A 422 -6.16 4.19 -25.60
N LYS A 423 -4.91 3.81 -25.26
CA LYS A 423 -4.25 2.58 -25.76
C LYS A 423 -5.04 1.32 -25.43
N LEU A 424 -5.51 1.20 -24.19
CA LEU A 424 -6.33 0.07 -23.74
C LEU A 424 -7.66 -0.04 -24.48
N SER A 425 -8.25 1.11 -24.81
CA SER A 425 -9.54 1.19 -25.51
C SER A 425 -9.39 1.02 -27.03
N GLY A 426 -8.16 0.91 -27.55
CA GLY A 426 -7.86 0.85 -28.98
C GLY A 426 -8.17 2.16 -29.72
N ARG A 427 -8.06 3.30 -29.03
CA ARG A 427 -8.31 4.64 -29.57
C ARG A 427 -7.02 5.38 -29.91
#